data_AF-A0AAX4HV19-F1
#
_entry.id   AF-A0AAX4HV19-F1
#
_cell.length_a   1.000
_cell.length_b   1.000
_cell.length_c   1.000
_cell.angle_alpha   90.00
_cell.angle_beta   90.00
_cell.angle_gamma   90.00
#
_symmetry.space_group_name_H-M   'P 1'
#
loop_
_entity.id
_entity.type
_entity.pdbx_description
1 polymer ?
#
loop_
_entity_poly.entity_id
_entity_poly.type
_entity_poly.pdbx_seq_one_letter_code
_entity_poly.pdbx_strand_id
1 'polypeptide(L)'
;MKSIARPSKALKNSSQLENNFSLTFHAEGVPLLVSPQLLRLRNLGQLDLARMKKDREGWTVEVGEVKSSEMGQEMMERFQKKRIHSAQNFLAGIFGVRTKLISLVRSESEL
;
A
#
# COMPACT_ATOMS: atom_id res chain seq x y z
N MET A 1 -9.89 25.78 21.93
CA MET A 1 -8.74 24.89 21.67
C MET A 1 -9.28 23.49 21.38
N LYS A 2 -9.07 22.93 20.18
CA LYS A 2 -9.45 21.52 19.89
C LYS A 2 -8.43 20.60 20.56
N SER A 3 -8.89 19.74 21.46
CA SER A 3 -8.10 18.65 22.04
C SER A 3 -7.51 17.80 20.93
N ILE A 4 -6.18 17.82 20.77
CA ILE A 4 -5.46 16.92 19.87
C ILE A 4 -5.53 15.54 20.51
N ALA A 5 -6.45 14.69 20.03
CA ALA A 5 -6.58 13.32 20.49
C ALA A 5 -5.24 12.59 20.29
N ARG A 6 -4.68 12.05 21.37
CA ARG A 6 -3.47 11.23 21.29
C ARG A 6 -3.83 9.93 20.56
N PRO A 7 -3.09 9.51 19.53
CA PRO A 7 -3.38 8.27 18.83
C PRO A 7 -3.28 7.09 19.79
N SER A 8 -4.25 6.17 19.70
CA SER A 8 -4.28 4.94 20.50
C SER A 8 -3.03 4.08 20.23
N LYS A 9 -2.68 3.20 21.18
CA LYS A 9 -1.52 2.31 21.06
C LYS A 9 -1.58 1.44 19.78
N ALA A 10 -2.77 1.00 19.38
CA ALA A 10 -2.99 0.23 18.16
C ALA A 10 -2.66 1.03 16.88
N LEU A 11 -3.07 2.31 16.81
CA LEU A 11 -2.77 3.19 15.69
C LEU A 11 -1.28 3.50 15.55
N LYS A 12 -0.56 3.58 16.68
CA LYS A 12 0.90 3.76 16.67
C LYS A 12 1.61 2.54 16.09
N ASN A 13 1.14 1.34 16.43
CA ASN A 13 1.73 0.10 15.95
C ASN A 13 1.52 -0.10 14.44
N SER A 14 0.34 0.26 13.90
CA SER A 14 0.08 0.16 12.45
C SER A 14 0.93 1.15 11.65
N SER A 15 1.05 2.39 12.11
CA SER A 15 1.88 3.41 11.45
C SER A 15 3.38 3.08 11.51
N GLN A 16 3.86 2.50 12.61
CA GLN A 16 5.25 2.01 12.69
C GLN A 16 5.49 0.84 11.72
N LEU A 17 4.53 -0.07 11.59
CA LEU A 17 4.63 -1.19 10.67
C LEU A 17 4.69 -0.71 9.22
N GLU A 18 3.79 0.19 8.81
CA GLU A 18 3.80 0.81 7.49
C GLU A 18 5.12 1.54 7.22
N ASN A 19 5.67 2.26 8.21
CA ASN A 19 6.97 2.92 8.07
C ASN A 19 8.11 1.92 7.86
N ASN A 20 8.15 0.83 8.61
CA ASN A 20 9.20 -0.18 8.46
C ASN A 20 9.15 -0.84 7.07
N PHE A 21 7.95 -1.22 6.62
CA PHE A 21 7.77 -1.74 5.26
C PHE A 21 8.06 -0.70 4.20
N SER A 22 7.70 0.57 4.43
CA SER A 22 8.00 1.67 3.51
C SER A 22 9.51 1.79 3.26
N LEU A 23 10.35 1.66 4.29
CA LEU A 23 11.80 1.75 4.13
C LEU A 23 12.36 0.66 3.22
N THR A 24 11.98 -0.60 3.45
CA THR A 24 12.48 -1.74 2.64
C THR A 24 11.86 -1.75 1.24
N PHE A 25 10.56 -1.47 1.14
CA PHE A 25 9.84 -1.39 -0.12
C PHE A 25 10.37 -0.25 -1.00
N HIS A 26 10.62 0.93 -0.46
CA HIS A 26 11.12 2.03 -1.27
C HIS A 26 12.62 1.94 -1.59
N ALA A 27 13.39 1.10 -0.88
CA ALA A 27 14.82 0.92 -1.18
C ALA A 27 15.09 0.26 -2.56
N GLU A 28 14.15 -0.52 -3.11
CA GLU A 28 14.36 -1.24 -4.37
C GLU A 28 13.70 -0.58 -5.60
N GLY A 29 13.21 0.65 -5.47
CA GLY A 29 12.49 1.33 -6.54
C GLY A 29 12.36 2.84 -6.29
N VAL A 30 11.68 3.53 -7.20
CA VAL A 30 11.38 4.96 -7.06
C VAL A 30 10.06 5.11 -6.30
N PRO A 31 10.03 5.79 -5.14
CA PRO A 31 8.79 6.03 -4.40
C PRO A 31 7.77 6.76 -5.27
N LEU A 32 6.51 6.30 -5.24
CA LEU A 32 5.42 6.94 -5.96
C LEU A 32 4.41 7.52 -4.97
N LEU A 33 4.35 8.84 -4.89
CA LEU A 33 3.38 9.53 -4.05
C LEU A 33 2.01 9.57 -4.76
N VAL A 34 1.06 8.80 -4.24
CA VAL A 34 -0.32 8.80 -4.73
C VAL A 34 -1.20 9.58 -3.77
N SER A 35 -1.87 10.62 -4.26
CA SER A 35 -2.78 11.42 -3.44
C SER A 35 -3.98 10.57 -2.95
N PRO A 36 -4.16 10.39 -1.63
CA PRO A 36 -5.32 9.67 -1.11
C PRO A 36 -6.64 10.38 -1.45
N GLN A 37 -6.62 11.71 -1.58
CA GLN A 37 -7.78 12.50 -1.96
C GLN A 37 -8.21 12.18 -3.40
N LEU A 38 -7.26 12.08 -4.33
CA LEU A 38 -7.54 11.71 -5.71
C LEU A 38 -8.17 10.32 -5.81
N LEU A 39 -7.64 9.34 -5.08
CA LEU A 39 -8.19 7.99 -5.04
C LEU A 39 -9.62 7.96 -4.47
N ARG A 40 -9.88 8.69 -3.38
CA ARG A 40 -11.21 8.79 -2.78
C ARG A 40 -12.22 9.46 -3.69
N LEU A 41 -11.84 10.52 -4.40
CA LEU A 41 -12.71 11.18 -5.40
C LEU A 41 -13.14 10.24 -6.54
N ARG A 42 -12.36 9.20 -6.81
CA ARG A 42 -12.65 8.15 -7.80
C ARG A 42 -13.23 6.88 -7.19
N ASN A 43 -13.59 6.87 -5.91
CA ASN A 43 -14.06 5.69 -5.15
C ASN A 43 -13.08 4.50 -5.15
N LEU A 44 -11.78 4.76 -5.22
CA LEU A 44 -10.70 3.76 -5.24
C LEU A 44 -10.11 3.51 -3.83
N GLY A 45 -10.50 4.30 -2.83
CA GLY A 45 -10.05 4.16 -1.45
C GLY A 45 -8.65 4.72 -1.22
N GLN A 46 -7.75 3.91 -0.67
CA GLN A 46 -6.39 4.29 -0.25
C GLN A 46 -5.39 3.19 -0.60
N LEU A 47 -4.15 3.56 -0.87
CA LEU A 47 -3.05 2.63 -1.02
C LEU A 47 -2.08 2.87 0.13
N ASP A 48 -1.52 1.80 0.69
CA ASP A 48 -0.56 1.93 1.79
C ASP A 48 0.78 2.39 1.22
N LEU A 49 1.31 1.67 0.23
CA LEU A 49 2.59 1.97 -0.42
C LEU A 49 2.50 1.86 -1.94
N ALA A 50 3.30 2.66 -2.65
CA ALA A 50 3.44 2.58 -4.10
C ALA A 50 4.86 2.96 -4.54
N ARG A 51 5.42 2.20 -5.49
CA ARG A 51 6.73 2.48 -6.11
C ARG A 51 6.71 2.20 -7.60
N MET A 52 7.61 2.82 -8.35
CA MET A 52 7.98 2.39 -9.69
C MET A 52 9.23 1.54 -9.64
N LYS A 53 9.20 0.36 -10.26
CA LYS A 53 10.34 -0.54 -10.37
C LYS A 53 10.55 -0.93 -11.82
N LYS A 54 11.81 -1.00 -12.25
CA LYS A 54 12.16 -1.44 -13.61
C LYS A 54 12.51 -2.92 -13.57
N ASP A 55 11.86 -3.70 -14.43
CA ASP A 55 12.12 -5.12 -14.65
C ASP A 55 12.50 -5.38 -16.12
N ARG A 56 12.59 -6.65 -16.52
CA ARG A 56 12.96 -7.04 -17.90
C ARG A 56 11.94 -6.62 -18.96
N GLU A 57 10.68 -6.43 -18.55
CA GLU A 57 9.55 -6.04 -19.40
C GLU A 57 9.28 -4.52 -19.32
N GLY A 58 10.09 -3.76 -18.57
CA GLY A 58 10.04 -2.30 -18.52
C GLY A 58 9.69 -1.75 -17.14
N TRP A 59 9.11 -0.55 -17.10
CA TRP A 59 8.63 0.03 -15.85
C TRP A 59 7.32 -0.61 -15.41
N THR A 60 7.18 -0.82 -14.11
CA THR A 60 5.98 -1.35 -13.45
C THR A 60 5.67 -0.50 -12.23
N VAL A 61 4.40 -0.16 -12.03
CA VAL A 61 3.91 0.42 -10.77
C VAL A 61 3.57 -0.71 -9.81
N GLU A 62 4.37 -0.87 -8.76
CA GLU A 62 4.11 -1.82 -7.70
C GLU A 62 3.34 -1.15 -6.57
N VAL A 63 2.23 -1.76 -6.17
CA VAL A 63 1.39 -1.34 -5.05
C VAL A 63 1.65 -2.29 -3.89
N GLY A 64 2.08 -1.76 -2.75
CA GLY A 64 2.28 -2.52 -1.52
C GLY A 64 1.05 -2.45 -0.62
N GLU A 65 0.51 -3.60 -0.23
CA GLU A 65 -0.53 -3.71 0.79
C GLU A 65 0.10 -4.26 2.07
N VAL A 66 0.03 -3.49 3.16
CA VAL A 66 0.65 -3.85 4.44
C VAL A 66 -0.36 -4.60 5.31
N LYS A 67 0.00 -5.79 5.77
CA LYS A 67 -0.81 -6.58 6.71
C LYS A 67 0.00 -6.89 7.97
N SER A 68 -0.67 -6.78 9.12
CA SER A 68 -0.08 -7.08 10.42
C SER A 68 0.10 -8.56 10.71
N SER A 69 -0.58 -9.44 9.97
CA SER A 69 -0.50 -10.90 10.12
C SER A 69 -0.90 -11.64 8.84
N GLU A 70 -0.45 -12.89 8.71
CA GLU A 70 -0.82 -13.79 7.61
C GLU A 70 -2.33 -14.07 7.59
N MET A 71 -2.95 -14.26 8.76
CA MET A 71 -4.41 -14.39 8.86
C MET A 71 -5.14 -13.18 8.25
N GLY A 72 -4.60 -11.95 8.43
CA GLY A 72 -5.15 -10.75 7.81
C GLY A 72 -4.93 -10.66 6.30
N GLN A 73 -3.94 -11.38 5.76
CA GLN A 73 -3.72 -11.54 4.31
C GLN A 73 -4.70 -12.54 3.71
N GLU A 74 -4.92 -13.68 4.38
CA GLU A 74 -5.86 -14.72 3.94
C GLU A 74 -7.30 -14.23 3.99
N MET A 75 -7.66 -13.46 5.03
CA MET A 75 -8.95 -12.80 5.17
C MET A 75 -9.15 -11.60 4.24
N MET A 76 -8.30 -11.38 3.22
CA MET A 76 -8.48 -10.25 2.31
C MET A 76 -9.82 -10.37 1.58
N GLU A 77 -10.77 -9.57 2.05
CA GLU A 77 -12.16 -9.60 1.59
C GLU A 77 -12.23 -9.31 0.09
N ARG A 78 -13.20 -9.94 -0.59
CA ARG A 78 -13.43 -9.75 -2.03
C ARG A 78 -13.56 -8.27 -2.41
N PHE A 79 -14.13 -7.45 -1.52
CA PHE A 79 -14.25 -6.00 -1.70
C PHE A 79 -12.90 -5.27 -1.68
N GLN A 80 -11.99 -5.63 -0.77
CA GLN A 80 -10.66 -5.04 -0.71
C GLN A 80 -9.84 -5.39 -1.96
N LYS A 81 -9.89 -6.66 -2.41
CA LYS A 81 -9.26 -7.08 -3.67
C LYS A 81 -9.76 -6.27 -4.86
N LYS A 82 -11.09 -6.13 -4.99
CA LYS A 82 -11.70 -5.35 -6.08
C LYS A 82 -11.24 -3.89 -6.06
N ARG A 83 -11.23 -3.28 -4.86
CA ARG A 83 -10.79 -1.89 -4.66
C ARG A 83 -9.34 -1.67 -5.07
N ILE A 84 -8.44 -2.55 -4.64
CA ILE A 84 -7.01 -2.49 -5.00
C ILE A 84 -6.84 -2.67 -6.51
N HIS A 85 -7.53 -3.63 -7.12
CA HIS A 85 -7.47 -3.85 -8.56
C HIS A 85 -7.98 -2.64 -9.36
N SER A 86 -9.04 -1.97 -8.89
CA SER A 86 -9.52 -0.72 -9.51
C SER A 86 -8.48 0.40 -9.38
N ALA A 87 -7.79 0.52 -8.24
CA ALA A 87 -6.72 1.48 -8.06
C ALA A 87 -5.52 1.18 -8.97
N GLN A 88 -5.14 -0.08 -9.12
CA GLN A 88 -4.11 -0.53 -10.05
C GLN A 88 -4.47 -0.16 -11.49
N ASN A 89 -5.67 -0.49 -11.97
CA ASN A 89 -6.10 -0.12 -13.31
C ASN A 89 -6.06 1.39 -13.55
N PHE A 90 -6.43 2.19 -12.55
CA PHE A 90 -6.35 3.64 -12.63
C PHE A 90 -4.90 4.14 -12.76
N LEU A 91 -3.98 3.61 -11.95
CA LEU A 91 -2.56 3.97 -12.02
C LEU A 91 -1.93 3.49 -13.33
N ALA A 92 -2.26 2.29 -13.81
CA ALA A 92 -1.82 1.78 -15.09
C ALA A 92 -2.21 2.73 -16.24
N GLY A 93 -3.45 3.26 -16.20
CA GLY A 93 -3.92 4.23 -17.18
C GLY A 93 -3.23 5.60 -17.11
N ILE A 94 -2.88 6.08 -15.91
CA ILE A 94 -2.16 7.37 -15.75
C ILE A 94 -0.73 7.26 -16.26
N PHE A 95 -0.02 6.20 -15.87
CA PHE A 95 1.42 6.07 -16.12
C PHE A 95 1.74 5.34 -17.43
N GLY A 96 0.74 4.70 -18.07
CA GLY A 96 0.94 3.93 -19.30
C GLY A 96 1.82 2.70 -19.09
N VAL A 97 1.81 2.12 -17.88
CA VAL A 97 2.66 0.99 -17.51
C VAL A 97 1.87 -0.11 -16.81
N ARG A 98 2.46 -1.30 -16.72
CA ARG A 98 1.90 -2.44 -15.98
C ARG A 98 1.86 -2.12 -14.48
N THR A 99 0.99 -2.84 -13.77
CA THR A 99 0.89 -2.77 -12.32
C THR A 99 1.02 -4.14 -11.68
N LYS A 100 1.58 -4.19 -10.47
CA LYS A 100 1.72 -5.41 -9.68
C LYS A 100 1.34 -5.16 -8.23
N LEU A 101 0.65 -6.10 -7.60
CA LEU A 101 0.33 -6.05 -6.18
C LEU A 101 1.40 -6.83 -5.41
N ILE A 102 1.93 -6.23 -4.35
CA ILE A 102 2.92 -6.82 -3.44
C ILE A 102 2.30 -6.91 -2.06
N SER A 103 2.20 -8.11 -1.51
CA SER A 103 1.77 -8.31 -0.13
C SER A 103 2.96 -8.15 0.80
N LEU A 104 2.83 -7.27 1.79
CA LEU A 104 3.86 -7.00 2.79
C LEU A 104 3.31 -7.42 4.15
N VAL A 105 3.70 -8.61 4.60
CA VAL A 105 3.17 -9.23 5.80
C VAL A 105 4.27 -9.39 6.82
N ARG A 106 3.98 -9.00 8.07
CA ARG A 106 4.91 -9.20 9.18
C ARG A 106 5.06 -10.70 9.44
N SER A 107 6.27 -11.23 9.39
CA SER A 107 6.51 -12.62 9.81
C SER A 107 6.55 -12.71 11.34
N GLU A 108 6.05 -13.82 11.88
CA GLU A 108 6.02 -14.06 13.34
C GLU A 108 7.42 -14.15 13.97
N SER A 109 8.47 -14.31 13.17
CA SER A 109 9.87 -14.41 13.59
C SER A 109 10.53 -13.07 14.00
N GLU A 110 9.80 -11.96 13.96
CA GLU A 110 10.26 -10.63 14.39
C GLU A 110 9.73 -10.22 15.80
N LEU A 111 9.57 -11.20 16.69
CA LEU A 111 9.24 -11.06 18.12
C LEU A 111 10.45 -11.39 18.98
#